data_AF-A0A842QIA9-F1
#
_entry.id   AF-A0A842QIA9-F1
#
_cell.length_a   1.000
_cell.length_b   1.000
_cell.length_c   1.000
_cell.angle_alpha   90.00
_cell.angle_beta   90.00
_cell.angle_gamma   90.00
#
_symmetry.space_group_name_H-M   'P 1'
#
loop_
_entity.id
_entity.type
_entity.pdbx_description
1 polymer ?
#
loop_
_entity_poly.entity_id
_entity_poly.type
_entity_poly.pdbx_seq_one_letter_code
_entity_poly.pdbx_strand_id
1 'polypeptide(L)'
;MGSFLCNTLSAWVKYSHSTPYCWTCCSLSRIAMELQIFRCTEKPETIHLRFTTDDVAYSDSLGLFALWRHCDLLPCVYMKAVSNRYVQVNNQGHESMSGYWKKHWPLTVSGGVLTIVFYCLFTGISWILYPGGYGPLTHYLSRLGNCDYSPFGAWFYNLGCVLTGAMLIPFFLGLLQWHTKHMYQRMVLSLGQILGVSSAVALMAIGIFSEDQGAPHILASSIFFELNFVVLILVSIGLLLHPSFVKIFGLYGLFIDFSSLFLAFSLGGPIVEWYTVFGALVFVAMVCLNTRKMDITLRSYFE
;
A
#
# COMPACT_ATOMS: atom_id res chain seq x y z
N MET A 1 -23.05 -5.56 0.51
CA MET A 1 -21.76 -5.94 -0.13
C MET A 1 -21.95 -6.80 -1.38
N GLY A 2 -22.71 -7.90 -1.36
CA GLY A 2 -22.88 -8.77 -2.54
C GLY A 2 -23.60 -8.12 -3.75
N SER A 3 -24.53 -7.19 -3.54
CA SER A 3 -25.29 -6.54 -4.63
C SER A 3 -24.49 -5.49 -5.39
N PHE A 4 -23.50 -4.84 -4.77
CA PHE A 4 -22.65 -3.84 -5.44
C PHE A 4 -21.60 -4.54 -6.31
N LEU A 5 -20.87 -5.51 -5.75
CA LEU A 5 -19.89 -6.35 -6.47
C LEU A 5 -20.51 -7.11 -7.65
N CYS A 6 -21.72 -7.65 -7.49
CA CYS A 6 -22.44 -8.37 -8.55
C CYS A 6 -22.91 -7.43 -9.69
N ASN A 7 -23.27 -6.19 -9.36
CA ASN A 7 -23.66 -5.20 -10.37
C ASN A 7 -22.45 -4.67 -11.17
N THR A 8 -21.28 -4.53 -10.56
CA THR A 8 -20.04 -4.18 -11.27
C THR A 8 -19.53 -5.31 -12.19
N LEU A 9 -19.61 -6.57 -11.75
CA LEU A 9 -19.21 -7.72 -12.58
C LEU A 9 -20.18 -7.97 -13.75
N SER A 10 -21.49 -7.78 -13.55
CA SER A 10 -22.48 -7.93 -14.62
C SER A 10 -22.46 -6.80 -15.66
N ALA A 11 -22.07 -5.59 -15.27
CA ALA A 11 -21.80 -4.49 -16.21
C ALA A 11 -20.61 -4.82 -17.14
N TRP A 12 -19.62 -5.57 -16.65
CA TRP A 12 -18.43 -5.96 -17.41
C TRP A 12 -18.74 -6.91 -18.59
N VAL A 13 -19.60 -7.90 -18.37
CA VAL A 13 -19.98 -8.89 -19.41
C VAL A 13 -20.85 -8.25 -20.50
N LYS A 14 -21.63 -7.21 -20.18
CA LYS A 14 -22.48 -6.53 -21.16
C LYS A 14 -21.75 -5.52 -22.03
N TYR A 15 -20.62 -4.95 -21.57
CA TYR A 15 -19.96 -3.83 -22.25
C TYR A 15 -18.82 -4.25 -23.20
N SER A 16 -18.35 -5.51 -23.15
CA SER A 16 -17.27 -6.00 -24.03
C SER A 16 -17.64 -6.13 -25.51
N HIS A 17 -18.89 -5.86 -25.91
CA HIS A 17 -19.39 -6.10 -27.26
C HIS A 17 -19.86 -4.85 -28.04
N SER A 18 -19.72 -3.64 -27.51
CA SER A 18 -20.23 -2.47 -28.22
C SER A 18 -19.49 -1.17 -27.86
N THR A 19 -18.50 -0.78 -28.68
CA THR A 19 -18.31 0.63 -29.14
C THR A 19 -17.08 0.74 -30.06
N PRO A 20 -17.22 1.34 -31.26
CA PRO A 20 -16.10 1.74 -32.09
C PRO A 20 -15.76 3.25 -31.91
N TYR A 21 -14.51 3.52 -31.50
CA TYR A 21 -13.65 4.70 -31.69
C TYR A 21 -14.09 6.14 -31.33
N CYS A 22 -13.31 6.76 -30.42
CA CYS A 22 -12.75 8.12 -30.59
C CYS A 22 -11.27 8.07 -30.17
N TRP A 23 -10.36 7.90 -31.13
CA TRP A 23 -8.94 7.58 -30.88
C TRP A 23 -7.94 8.67 -31.35
N THR A 24 -8.41 9.83 -31.80
CA THR A 24 -7.53 10.80 -32.49
C THR A 24 -6.91 11.90 -31.62
N CYS A 25 -7.19 11.98 -30.31
CA CYS A 25 -6.49 12.90 -29.41
C CYS A 25 -5.42 12.24 -28.51
N CYS A 26 -5.22 10.92 -28.62
CA CYS A 26 -4.32 10.15 -27.74
C CYS A 26 -3.01 9.78 -28.46
N SER A 27 -2.36 10.75 -29.10
CA SER A 27 -1.10 10.53 -29.86
C SER A 27 0.18 10.84 -29.06
N LEU A 28 0.07 11.17 -27.77
CA LEU A 28 1.23 11.50 -26.92
C LEU A 28 1.43 10.56 -25.72
N SER A 29 0.52 9.61 -25.48
CA SER A 29 0.68 8.54 -24.48
C SER A 29 1.31 7.26 -25.04
N ARG A 30 1.67 7.23 -26.33
CA ARG A 30 2.29 6.07 -27.00
C ARG A 30 3.80 5.92 -26.78
N ILE A 31 4.37 6.56 -25.76
CA ILE A 31 5.81 6.49 -25.42
C ILE A 31 6.10 5.67 -24.15
N ALA A 32 5.09 5.19 -23.40
CA ALA A 32 5.38 4.46 -22.15
C ALA A 32 4.50 3.22 -21.94
N MET A 33 4.54 2.26 -22.87
CA MET A 33 4.27 0.83 -22.59
C MET A 33 4.52 -0.08 -23.81
N GLU A 34 5.68 0.05 -24.45
CA GLU A 34 6.25 -1.10 -25.16
C GLU A 34 7.09 -1.90 -24.17
N LEU A 35 6.43 -2.82 -23.48
CA LEU A 35 7.10 -3.95 -22.84
C LEU A 35 7.52 -4.89 -23.98
N GLN A 36 8.70 -4.62 -24.56
CA GLN A 36 9.39 -5.58 -25.40
C GLN A 36 9.60 -6.85 -24.57
N ILE A 37 8.81 -7.87 -24.87
CA ILE A 37 9.12 -9.25 -24.51
C ILE A 37 10.35 -9.61 -25.34
N PHE A 38 11.53 -9.48 -24.74
CA PHE A 38 12.74 -10.12 -25.24
C PHE A 38 12.52 -11.63 -25.20
N ARG A 39 12.28 -12.23 -26.37
CA ARG A 39 12.53 -13.67 -26.57
C ARG A 39 14.04 -13.87 -26.52
N CYS A 40 14.56 -14.27 -25.36
CA CYS A 40 15.81 -15.01 -25.31
C CYS A 40 15.55 -16.44 -25.81
N THR A 41 15.83 -16.70 -27.07
CA THR A 41 16.07 -18.07 -27.56
C THR A 41 17.57 -18.34 -27.48
N GLU A 42 18.02 -18.84 -26.32
CA GLU A 42 19.32 -19.52 -26.22
C GLU A 42 19.11 -20.96 -25.74
N LYS A 43 19.90 -21.85 -26.33
CA LYS A 43 19.83 -23.31 -26.25
C LYS A 43 20.09 -23.81 -24.82
N PRO A 44 19.54 -24.97 -24.42
CA PRO A 44 19.91 -25.59 -23.16
C PRO A 44 21.34 -26.14 -23.23
N GLU A 45 22.26 -25.53 -22.47
CA GLU A 45 23.53 -26.16 -22.11
C GLU A 45 23.32 -27.11 -20.94
N THR A 46 23.82 -28.33 -21.10
CA THR A 46 23.74 -29.45 -20.16
C THR A 46 24.60 -29.16 -18.93
N ILE A 47 23.97 -28.92 -17.77
CA ILE A 47 24.66 -28.83 -16.48
C ILE A 47 24.96 -30.25 -15.98
N HIS A 48 26.22 -30.66 -16.01
CA HIS A 48 26.70 -31.86 -15.31
C HIS A 48 26.85 -31.57 -13.81
N LEU A 49 25.88 -32.01 -13.01
CA LEU A 49 26.04 -32.11 -11.56
C LEU A 49 26.86 -33.37 -11.24
N ARG A 50 28.11 -33.16 -10.80
CA ARG A 50 28.96 -34.23 -10.25
C ARG A 50 28.69 -34.34 -8.76
N PHE A 51 27.95 -35.36 -8.35
CA PHE A 51 27.80 -35.75 -6.94
C PHE A 51 28.98 -36.63 -6.56
N THR A 52 29.75 -36.20 -5.56
CA THR A 52 30.73 -37.04 -4.87
C THR A 52 30.03 -37.71 -3.70
N THR A 53 29.82 -39.03 -3.82
CA THR A 53 29.33 -39.89 -2.73
C THR A 53 30.53 -40.54 -2.07
N ASP A 54 30.89 -40.07 -0.88
CA ASP A 54 31.75 -40.82 0.03
C ASP A 54 30.97 -41.06 1.34
N ASP A 55 30.69 -42.34 1.56
CA ASP A 55 30.63 -43.09 2.82
C ASP A 55 29.94 -42.49 4.06
N VAL A 56 28.76 -43.05 4.41
CA VAL A 56 28.54 -43.70 5.72
C VAL A 56 27.43 -44.77 5.57
N ALA A 57 27.82 -46.03 5.79
CA ALA A 57 26.93 -47.16 6.02
C ALA A 57 26.56 -47.26 7.51
N TYR A 58 25.30 -47.55 7.86
CA TYR A 58 24.94 -48.65 8.78
C TYR A 58 23.42 -48.89 8.92
N SER A 59 23.06 -50.15 8.68
CA SER A 59 22.05 -51.01 9.33
C SER A 59 20.55 -50.77 9.22
N ASP A 60 19.95 -51.74 8.54
CA ASP A 60 18.57 -52.21 8.59
C ASP A 60 18.02 -52.43 10.01
N SER A 61 16.72 -52.18 10.19
CA SER A 61 15.79 -53.19 10.74
C SER A 61 14.33 -52.83 10.43
N LEU A 62 13.64 -53.80 9.84
CA LEU A 62 12.22 -53.84 9.49
C LEU A 62 11.32 -53.91 10.73
N GLY A 63 10.12 -53.34 10.59
CA GLY A 63 9.01 -53.58 11.52
C GLY A 63 7.70 -52.92 11.09
N LEU A 64 6.96 -53.59 10.20
CA LEU A 64 5.51 -53.39 10.04
C LEU A 64 4.81 -53.72 11.37
N PHE A 65 3.87 -52.89 11.84
CA PHE A 65 2.46 -53.26 12.07
C PHE A 65 1.67 -52.08 12.65
N ALA A 66 0.42 -52.00 12.22
CA ALA A 66 -0.62 -51.07 12.64
C ALA A 66 -1.03 -51.25 14.11
N LEU A 67 -1.45 -50.17 14.78
CA LEU A 67 -2.80 -49.97 15.35
C LEU A 67 -2.85 -48.73 16.27
N TRP A 68 -3.78 -47.83 15.97
CA TRP A 68 -4.82 -47.30 16.87
C TRP A 68 -4.52 -46.92 18.34
N ARG A 69 -4.83 -45.66 18.63
CA ARG A 69 -5.40 -45.07 19.87
C ARG A 69 -4.53 -44.81 21.11
N HIS A 70 -4.81 -43.61 21.65
CA HIS A 70 -4.56 -43.06 22.99
C HIS A 70 -3.16 -42.55 23.31
N CYS A 71 -3.05 -41.24 23.55
CA CYS A 71 -2.96 -40.70 24.93
C CYS A 71 -2.70 -39.18 24.91
N ASP A 72 -3.56 -38.47 25.63
CA ASP A 72 -3.19 -37.25 26.35
C ASP A 72 -1.87 -37.47 27.09
N LEU A 73 -0.92 -36.56 26.91
CA LEU A 73 0.23 -36.23 27.78
C LEU A 73 1.33 -35.64 26.90
N LEU A 74 1.34 -34.31 26.76
CA LEU A 74 2.58 -33.62 26.45
C LEU A 74 3.09 -32.88 27.71
N PRO A 75 4.36 -33.12 28.09
CA PRO A 75 4.91 -32.72 29.36
C PRO A 75 5.42 -31.27 29.35
N CYS A 76 5.43 -30.66 30.53
CA CYS A 76 6.18 -29.46 30.86
C CYS A 76 7.62 -29.57 30.34
N VAL A 77 7.92 -28.82 29.27
CA VAL A 77 9.29 -28.59 28.84
C VAL A 77 9.95 -27.64 29.83
N TYR A 78 10.73 -28.23 30.73
CA TYR A 78 11.68 -27.58 31.61
C TYR A 78 12.71 -26.81 30.76
N MET A 79 12.57 -25.49 30.65
CA MET A 79 13.63 -24.63 30.11
C MET A 79 14.78 -24.59 31.13
N LYS A 80 15.79 -25.43 30.89
CA LYS A 80 17.06 -25.39 31.61
C LYS A 80 17.79 -24.10 31.21
N ALA A 81 17.93 -23.20 32.17
CA ALA A 81 18.69 -21.96 32.06
C ALA A 81 20.10 -22.24 31.53
N VAL A 82 20.37 -21.78 30.30
CA VAL A 82 21.72 -21.77 29.75
C VAL A 82 22.47 -20.62 30.40
N SER A 83 23.45 -21.01 31.20
CA SER A 83 24.45 -20.22 31.88
C SER A 83 24.99 -19.04 31.06
N ASN A 84 24.90 -17.85 31.66
CA ASN A 84 25.58 -16.62 31.26
C ASN A 84 27.10 -16.86 31.18
N ARG A 85 27.60 -17.15 29.99
CA ARG A 85 29.00 -16.87 29.63
C ARG A 85 29.03 -15.54 28.88
N TYR A 86 29.17 -14.46 29.65
CA TYR A 86 29.60 -13.18 29.12
C TYR A 86 31.02 -13.35 28.57
N VAL A 87 31.13 -13.57 27.27
CA VAL A 87 32.39 -13.43 26.54
C VAL A 87 32.69 -11.92 26.51
N GLN A 88 33.66 -11.51 27.33
CA GLN A 88 34.28 -10.19 27.25
C GLN A 88 35.07 -10.13 25.93
N VAL A 89 34.43 -9.62 24.88
CA VAL A 89 35.12 -9.29 23.62
C VAL A 89 35.96 -8.05 23.90
N ASN A 90 37.28 -8.24 23.94
CA ASN A 90 38.24 -7.17 24.19
C ASN A 90 38.08 -6.05 23.16
N ASN A 91 37.85 -4.86 23.71
CA ASN A 91 37.49 -3.63 23.02
C ASN A 91 38.77 -2.86 22.65
N GLN A 92 39.52 -3.33 21.66
CA GLN A 92 40.70 -2.63 21.14
C GLN A 92 40.64 -2.56 19.61
N GLY A 93 40.16 -1.43 19.10
CA GLY A 93 40.10 -1.15 17.66
C GLY A 93 38.90 -0.30 17.20
N HIS A 94 38.30 0.52 18.08
CA HIS A 94 37.20 1.42 17.71
C HIS A 94 37.74 2.67 17.02
N GLU A 95 38.30 2.51 15.81
CA GLU A 95 38.52 3.64 14.92
C GLU A 95 37.16 4.23 14.54
N SER A 96 37.07 5.55 14.77
CA SER A 96 35.93 6.42 14.62
C SER A 96 35.22 6.29 13.26
N MET A 97 34.23 5.38 13.17
CA MET A 97 33.19 5.41 12.13
C MET A 97 32.11 6.48 12.41
N SER A 98 32.48 7.56 13.12
CA SER A 98 31.60 8.70 13.47
C SER A 98 31.21 9.59 12.28
N GLY A 99 31.71 9.31 11.07
CA GLY A 99 31.78 10.32 10.01
C GLY A 99 30.62 10.41 9.01
N TYR A 100 29.76 9.39 8.84
CA TYR A 100 28.93 9.34 7.62
C TYR A 100 27.52 8.74 7.77
N TRP A 101 26.84 8.95 8.89
CA TRP A 101 25.39 8.74 8.95
C TRP A 101 24.67 9.89 8.24
N LYS A 102 24.63 9.85 6.91
CA LYS A 102 23.78 10.76 6.13
C LYS A 102 22.35 10.65 6.66
N LYS A 103 21.77 11.80 6.99
CA LYS A 103 20.42 11.95 7.56
C LYS A 103 19.36 11.60 6.50
N HIS A 104 19.17 10.32 6.22
CA HIS A 104 18.11 9.84 5.35
C HIS A 104 16.77 9.91 6.10
N TRP A 105 15.74 10.46 5.43
CA TRP A 105 14.38 10.48 5.94
C TRP A 105 13.75 9.08 5.77
N PRO A 106 12.93 8.61 6.73
CA PRO A 106 12.23 7.35 6.57
C PRO A 106 11.33 7.38 5.34
N LEU A 107 11.27 6.28 4.59
CA LEU A 107 10.53 6.19 3.32
C LEU A 107 9.04 6.55 3.47
N THR A 108 8.43 6.17 4.60
CA THR A 108 7.05 6.57 4.95
C THR A 108 6.89 8.08 5.01
N VAL A 109 7.85 8.79 5.61
CA VAL A 109 7.74 10.25 5.79
C VAL A 109 7.91 10.96 4.45
N SER A 110 8.92 10.60 3.67
CA SER A 110 9.12 11.21 2.34
C SER A 110 7.94 10.93 1.40
N GLY A 111 7.48 9.68 1.33
CA GLY A 111 6.35 9.30 0.50
C GLY A 111 5.04 9.98 0.92
N GLY A 112 4.75 10.01 2.23
CA GLY A 112 3.52 10.63 2.73
C GLY A 112 3.49 12.15 2.59
N VAL A 113 4.62 12.85 2.83
CA VAL A 113 4.70 14.30 2.59
C VAL A 113 4.50 14.63 1.11
N LEU A 114 5.18 13.91 0.21
CA LEU A 114 5.02 14.14 -1.23
C LEU A 114 3.60 13.81 -1.72
N THR A 115 2.97 12.76 -1.18
CA THR A 115 1.56 12.42 -1.43
C THR A 115 0.65 13.60 -1.09
N ILE A 116 0.77 14.17 0.11
CA ILE A 116 -0.06 15.29 0.55
C ILE A 116 0.19 16.54 -0.31
N VAL A 117 1.46 16.86 -0.55
CA VAL A 117 1.84 18.05 -1.34
C VAL A 117 1.32 17.94 -2.76
N PHE A 118 1.57 16.82 -3.45
CA PHE A 118 1.10 16.64 -4.82
C PHE A 118 -0.42 16.66 -4.89
N TYR A 119 -1.12 15.91 -4.03
CA TYR A 119 -2.57 15.88 -4.10
C TYR A 119 -3.18 17.27 -3.86
N CYS A 120 -2.82 17.94 -2.79
CA CYS A 120 -3.38 19.24 -2.43
C CYS A 120 -3.01 20.33 -3.44
N LEU A 121 -1.76 20.38 -3.91
CA LEU A 121 -1.31 21.40 -4.85
C LEU A 121 -2.01 21.25 -6.21
N PHE A 122 -2.00 20.06 -6.80
CA PHE A 122 -2.59 19.84 -8.11
C PHE A 122 -4.12 19.92 -8.09
N THR A 123 -4.76 19.44 -7.02
CA THR A 123 -6.21 19.63 -6.82
C THR A 123 -6.55 21.11 -6.66
N GLY A 124 -5.77 21.87 -5.88
CA GLY A 124 -5.96 23.30 -5.71
C GLY A 124 -5.80 24.09 -7.01
N ILE A 125 -4.77 23.78 -7.82
CA ILE A 125 -4.58 24.38 -9.14
C ILE A 125 -5.76 24.06 -10.05
N SER A 126 -6.18 22.78 -10.11
CA SER A 126 -7.33 22.39 -10.94
C SER A 126 -8.62 23.09 -10.51
N TRP A 127 -8.86 23.22 -9.20
CA TRP A 127 -10.01 23.93 -8.66
C TRP A 127 -9.98 25.42 -9.05
N ILE A 128 -8.84 26.10 -8.93
CA ILE A 128 -8.71 27.52 -9.34
C ILE A 128 -8.97 27.70 -10.85
N LEU A 129 -8.55 26.73 -11.67
CA LEU A 129 -8.74 26.77 -13.13
C LEU A 129 -10.13 26.31 -13.58
N TYR A 130 -11.01 25.91 -12.66
CA TYR A 130 -12.35 25.45 -13.01
C TYR A 130 -13.22 26.65 -13.44
N PRO A 131 -13.88 26.60 -14.62
CA PRO A 131 -14.51 27.79 -15.23
C PRO A 131 -15.81 28.26 -14.56
N GLY A 132 -16.31 27.55 -13.55
CA GLY A 132 -17.58 27.84 -12.89
C GLY A 132 -17.54 27.66 -11.38
N GLY A 133 -18.67 27.91 -10.71
CA GLY A 133 -18.81 27.66 -9.28
C GLY A 133 -18.61 26.17 -8.98
N TYR A 134 -17.60 25.87 -8.17
CA TYR A 134 -17.20 24.51 -7.84
C TYR A 134 -17.01 24.35 -6.34
N GLY A 135 -17.51 23.26 -5.76
CA GLY A 135 -17.39 23.02 -4.33
C GLY A 135 -17.91 21.65 -3.88
N PRO A 136 -17.56 21.25 -2.65
CA PRO A 136 -17.71 19.88 -2.14
C PRO A 136 -19.15 19.40 -1.99
N LEU A 137 -20.12 20.33 -1.92
CA LEU A 137 -21.55 19.99 -1.83
C LEU A 137 -22.23 19.86 -3.21
N THR A 138 -21.54 20.28 -4.28
CA THR A 138 -22.15 20.45 -5.61
C THR A 138 -21.53 19.53 -6.66
N HIS A 139 -20.25 19.19 -6.53
CA HIS A 139 -19.51 18.48 -7.55
C HIS A 139 -18.57 17.43 -6.95
N TYR A 140 -18.59 16.24 -7.54
CA TYR A 140 -17.65 15.16 -7.22
C TYR A 140 -16.21 15.63 -7.43
N LEU A 141 -15.29 15.18 -6.57
CA LEU A 141 -13.90 15.62 -6.59
C LEU A 141 -13.21 15.20 -7.90
N SER A 142 -13.57 14.01 -8.41
CA SER A 142 -13.15 13.48 -9.71
C SER A 142 -13.52 14.37 -10.90
N ARG A 143 -14.54 15.22 -10.78
CA ARG A 143 -14.96 16.14 -11.85
C ARG A 143 -13.92 17.20 -12.18
N LEU A 144 -12.98 17.48 -11.27
CA LEU A 144 -11.80 18.29 -11.58
C LEU A 144 -10.92 17.67 -12.67
N GLY A 145 -10.99 16.35 -12.87
CA GLY A 145 -10.26 15.59 -13.89
C GLY A 145 -10.96 15.47 -15.23
N ASN A 146 -12.13 16.07 -15.40
CA ASN A 146 -12.94 15.94 -16.61
C ASN A 146 -12.57 17.01 -17.64
N CYS A 147 -12.11 16.57 -18.81
CA CYS A 147 -11.65 17.47 -19.87
C CYS A 147 -12.78 18.29 -20.51
N ASP A 148 -14.04 17.81 -20.44
CA ASP A 148 -15.19 18.53 -21.01
C ASP A 148 -15.62 19.72 -20.14
N TYR A 149 -15.45 19.60 -18.81
CA TYR A 149 -15.83 20.66 -17.86
C TYR A 149 -14.68 21.60 -17.50
N SER A 150 -13.44 21.10 -17.44
CA SER A 150 -12.26 21.89 -17.07
C SER A 150 -11.05 21.51 -17.94
N PRO A 151 -10.98 21.97 -19.19
CA PRO A 151 -9.96 21.51 -20.14
C PRO A 151 -8.52 21.71 -19.65
N PHE A 152 -8.25 22.84 -18.96
CA PHE A 152 -6.93 23.13 -18.39
C PHE A 152 -6.74 22.52 -17.01
N GLY A 153 -7.76 22.58 -16.14
CA GLY A 153 -7.67 22.03 -14.78
C GLY A 153 -7.58 20.51 -14.75
N ALA A 154 -8.22 19.83 -15.69
CA ALA A 154 -8.20 18.37 -15.83
C ALA A 154 -6.78 17.82 -15.94
N TRP A 155 -5.90 18.46 -16.71
CA TRP A 155 -4.50 18.05 -16.82
C TRP A 155 -3.79 18.06 -15.46
N PHE A 156 -4.00 19.11 -14.66
CA PHE A 156 -3.39 19.21 -13.34
C PHE A 156 -3.97 18.17 -12.39
N TYR A 157 -5.30 18.02 -12.32
CA TYR A 157 -5.92 17.04 -11.42
C TYR A 157 -5.48 15.61 -11.75
N ASN A 158 -5.55 15.23 -13.03
CA ASN A 158 -5.20 13.90 -13.50
C ASN A 158 -3.72 13.58 -13.27
N LEU A 159 -2.82 14.52 -13.57
CA LEU A 159 -1.40 14.38 -13.25
C LEU A 159 -1.17 14.30 -11.73
N GLY A 160 -1.91 15.09 -10.95
CA GLY A 160 -1.93 15.05 -9.49
C GLY A 160 -2.27 13.67 -8.95
N CYS A 161 -3.32 13.02 -9.47
CA CYS A 161 -3.70 11.65 -9.11
C CYS A 161 -2.58 10.64 -9.42
N VAL A 162 -1.98 10.72 -10.61
CA VAL A 162 -0.86 9.83 -11.00
C VAL A 162 0.34 10.00 -10.07
N LEU A 163 0.77 11.24 -9.82
CA LEU A 163 1.90 11.52 -8.95
C LEU A 163 1.61 11.15 -7.48
N THR A 164 0.39 11.39 -7.01
CA THR A 164 -0.04 11.02 -5.66
C THR A 164 -0.03 9.50 -5.48
N GLY A 165 -0.60 8.75 -6.43
CA GLY A 165 -0.55 7.29 -6.42
C GLY A 165 0.89 6.76 -6.46
N ALA A 166 1.75 7.34 -7.29
CA ALA A 166 3.16 6.97 -7.33
C ALA A 166 3.89 7.21 -6.00
N MET A 167 3.55 8.27 -5.25
CA MET A 167 4.13 8.58 -3.94
C MET A 167 3.50 7.81 -2.77
N LEU A 168 2.27 7.32 -2.92
CA LEU A 168 1.66 6.41 -1.96
C LEU A 168 2.38 5.05 -1.92
N ILE A 169 2.96 4.59 -3.02
CA ILE A 169 3.72 3.33 -3.06
C ILE A 169 4.87 3.33 -2.04
N PRO A 170 5.84 4.28 -2.06
CA PRO A 170 6.89 4.33 -1.04
C PRO A 170 6.33 4.61 0.36
N PHE A 171 5.22 5.35 0.50
CA PHE A 171 4.56 5.52 1.80
C PHE A 171 4.16 4.17 2.41
N PHE A 172 3.43 3.33 1.66
CA PHE A 172 2.98 2.02 2.11
C PHE A 172 4.15 1.05 2.30
N LEU A 173 5.12 1.01 1.39
CA LEU A 173 6.32 0.18 1.56
C LEU A 173 7.11 0.57 2.81
N GLY A 174 7.21 1.87 3.10
CA GLY A 174 7.90 2.37 4.28
C GLY A 174 7.25 1.94 5.60
N LEU A 175 5.97 1.55 5.62
CA LEU A 175 5.30 1.04 6.82
C LEU A 175 5.96 -0.25 7.35
N LEU A 176 6.87 -0.87 6.58
CA LEU A 176 7.68 -2.01 7.02
C LEU A 176 8.41 -1.73 8.34
N GLN A 177 8.81 -0.48 8.59
CA GLN A 177 9.48 -0.08 9.83
C GLN A 177 8.60 -0.20 11.08
N TRP A 178 7.28 -0.26 10.92
CA TRP A 178 6.31 -0.43 11.99
C TRP A 178 5.98 -1.90 12.28
N HIS A 179 6.71 -2.85 11.70
CA HIS A 179 6.53 -4.26 12.02
C HIS A 179 7.09 -4.59 13.41
N THR A 180 6.29 -5.34 14.18
CA THR A 180 6.72 -5.92 15.46
C THR A 180 7.06 -7.41 15.33
N LYS A 181 7.58 -7.98 16.41
CA LYS A 181 7.78 -9.44 16.54
C LYS A 181 6.44 -10.20 16.58
N HIS A 182 5.33 -9.56 16.96
CA HIS A 182 4.03 -10.23 17.04
C HIS A 182 3.49 -10.56 15.64
N MET A 183 3.19 -11.84 15.42
CA MET A 183 2.76 -12.37 14.12
C MET A 183 1.47 -11.70 13.62
N TYR A 184 0.45 -11.55 14.48
CA TYR A 184 -0.84 -10.95 14.11
C TYR A 184 -0.70 -9.51 13.60
N GLN A 185 0.02 -8.68 14.34
CA GLN A 185 0.25 -7.28 13.95
C GLN A 185 1.00 -7.19 12.62
N ARG A 186 2.01 -8.04 12.43
CA ARG A 186 2.78 -8.10 11.19
C ARG A 186 1.93 -8.52 10.00
N MET A 187 1.13 -9.58 10.14
CA MET A 187 0.25 -10.06 9.08
C MET A 187 -0.79 -9.01 8.67
N VAL A 188 -1.45 -8.39 9.65
CA VAL A 188 -2.46 -7.33 9.42
C VAL A 188 -1.82 -6.14 8.69
N LEU A 189 -0.66 -5.67 9.16
CA LEU A 189 0.01 -4.53 8.55
C LEU A 189 0.52 -4.86 7.14
N SER A 190 1.13 -6.03 6.94
CA SER A 190 1.60 -6.49 5.62
C SER A 190 0.46 -6.62 4.61
N LEU A 191 -0.71 -7.15 5.01
CA LEU A 191 -1.89 -7.18 4.14
C LEU A 191 -2.36 -5.77 3.79
N GLY A 192 -2.39 -4.86 4.77
CA GLY A 192 -2.68 -3.45 4.55
C GLY A 192 -1.70 -2.77 3.58
N GLN A 193 -0.41 -3.13 3.62
CA GLN A 193 0.59 -2.61 2.68
C GLN A 193 0.34 -3.10 1.25
N ILE A 194 0.09 -4.40 1.07
CA ILE A 194 -0.18 -4.99 -0.26
C ILE A 194 -1.41 -4.34 -0.88
N LEU A 195 -2.53 -4.27 -0.12
CA LEU A 195 -3.75 -3.63 -0.59
C LEU A 195 -3.57 -2.12 -0.78
N GLY A 196 -2.73 -1.47 0.04
CA GLY A 196 -2.39 -0.05 -0.07
C GLY A 196 -1.64 0.26 -1.36
N VAL A 197 -0.67 -0.57 -1.73
CA VAL A 197 0.03 -0.47 -3.02
C VAL A 197 -0.96 -0.68 -4.18
N SER A 198 -1.86 -1.67 -4.08
CA SER A 198 -2.91 -1.87 -5.09
C SER A 198 -3.86 -0.67 -5.20
N SER A 199 -4.25 -0.06 -4.07
CA SER A 199 -5.06 1.16 -4.04
C SER A 199 -4.31 2.33 -4.68
N ALA A 200 -3.01 2.46 -4.43
CA ALA A 200 -2.17 3.49 -5.05
C ALA A 200 -2.13 3.36 -6.59
N VAL A 201 -2.03 2.13 -7.11
CA VAL A 201 -2.12 1.86 -8.55
C VAL A 201 -3.51 2.20 -9.10
N ALA A 202 -4.58 1.91 -8.36
CA ALA A 202 -5.93 2.32 -8.74
C ALA A 202 -6.08 3.85 -8.80
N LEU A 203 -5.48 4.61 -7.86
CA LEU A 203 -5.45 6.07 -7.90
C LEU A 203 -4.71 6.61 -9.13
N MET A 204 -3.61 5.96 -9.54
CA MET A 204 -2.94 6.30 -10.80
C MET A 204 -3.86 6.04 -11.99
N ALA A 205 -4.59 4.93 -11.99
CA ALA A 205 -5.56 4.61 -13.04
C ALA A 205 -6.70 5.64 -13.11
N ILE A 206 -7.15 6.21 -11.99
CA ILE A 206 -8.12 7.33 -11.99
C ILE A 206 -7.58 8.55 -12.76
N GLY A 207 -6.29 8.86 -12.61
CA GLY A 207 -5.67 9.96 -13.35
C GLY A 207 -5.46 9.65 -14.84
N ILE A 208 -5.21 8.39 -15.20
CA ILE A 208 -5.03 7.96 -16.59
C ILE A 208 -6.38 7.89 -17.33
N PHE A 209 -7.39 7.33 -16.66
CA PHE A 209 -8.75 7.23 -17.15
C PHE A 209 -9.57 8.38 -16.57
N SER A 210 -9.48 9.54 -17.20
CA SER A 210 -10.22 10.75 -16.83
C SER A 210 -11.73 10.52 -16.79
N GLU A 211 -12.46 11.34 -16.04
CA GLU A 211 -13.90 11.14 -15.80
C GLU A 211 -14.73 11.10 -17.11
N ASP A 212 -14.31 11.85 -18.12
CA ASP A 212 -14.92 11.86 -19.47
C ASP A 212 -14.86 10.50 -20.20
N GLN A 213 -13.98 9.59 -19.78
CA GLN A 213 -13.89 8.25 -20.36
C GLN A 213 -14.97 7.29 -19.83
N GLY A 214 -15.74 7.70 -18.81
CA GLY A 214 -16.90 6.95 -18.32
C GLY A 214 -16.53 5.66 -17.60
N ALA A 215 -16.83 4.50 -18.20
CA ALA A 215 -16.76 3.20 -17.53
C ALA A 215 -15.38 2.84 -16.94
N PRO A 216 -14.23 3.07 -17.62
CA PRO A 216 -12.91 2.80 -17.06
C PRO A 216 -12.61 3.64 -15.81
N HIS A 217 -13.03 4.90 -15.81
CA HIS A 217 -12.90 5.80 -14.66
C HIS A 217 -13.74 5.30 -13.48
N ILE A 218 -15.01 4.95 -13.72
CA ILE A 218 -15.90 4.43 -12.67
C ILE A 218 -15.32 3.17 -12.03
N LEU A 219 -14.75 2.27 -12.84
CA LEU A 219 -14.10 1.05 -12.35
C LEU A 219 -12.86 1.38 -11.50
N ALA A 220 -11.96 2.24 -12.00
CA ALA A 220 -10.75 2.62 -11.28
C ALA A 220 -11.08 3.30 -9.93
N SER A 221 -12.03 4.23 -9.95
CA SER A 221 -12.52 4.93 -8.75
C SER A 221 -13.17 3.97 -7.76
N SER A 222 -13.99 3.02 -8.21
CA SER A 222 -14.62 2.02 -7.33
C SER A 222 -13.57 1.15 -6.64
N ILE A 223 -12.61 0.62 -7.42
CA ILE A 223 -11.51 -0.19 -6.88
C ILE A 223 -10.68 0.62 -5.88
N PHE A 224 -10.35 1.87 -6.19
CA PHE A 224 -9.60 2.74 -5.28
C PHE A 224 -10.31 2.94 -3.94
N PHE A 225 -11.58 3.34 -3.95
CA PHE A 225 -12.33 3.59 -2.72
C PHE A 225 -12.55 2.32 -1.89
N GLU A 226 -12.87 1.18 -2.53
CA GLU A 226 -13.04 -0.10 -1.84
C GLU A 226 -11.73 -0.58 -1.21
N LEU A 227 -10.61 -0.52 -1.94
CA LEU A 227 -9.32 -0.89 -1.39
C LEU A 227 -8.88 0.08 -0.30
N ASN A 228 -9.07 1.39 -0.48
CA ASN A 228 -8.69 2.39 0.50
C ASN A 228 -9.45 2.21 1.82
N PHE A 229 -10.73 1.85 1.77
CA PHE A 229 -11.53 1.49 2.93
C PHE A 229 -10.89 0.34 3.72
N VAL A 230 -10.64 -0.79 3.05
CA VAL A 230 -10.01 -1.96 3.69
C VAL A 230 -8.61 -1.63 4.22
N VAL A 231 -7.83 -0.83 3.48
CA VAL A 231 -6.48 -0.40 3.86
C VAL A 231 -6.50 0.45 5.12
N LEU A 232 -7.41 1.42 5.23
CA LEU A 232 -7.53 2.27 6.42
C LEU A 232 -7.83 1.42 7.66
N ILE A 233 -8.72 0.43 7.56
CA ILE A 233 -8.99 -0.51 8.67
C ILE A 233 -7.73 -1.28 9.05
N LEU A 234 -7.12 -1.99 8.09
CA LEU A 234 -6.00 -2.89 8.35
C LEU A 234 -4.78 -2.12 8.87
N VAL A 235 -4.39 -1.02 8.22
CA VAL A 235 -3.25 -0.20 8.64
C VAL A 235 -3.53 0.42 10.00
N SER A 236 -4.73 0.95 10.26
CA SER A 236 -5.06 1.51 11.57
C SER A 236 -4.98 0.48 12.68
N ILE A 237 -5.53 -0.73 12.48
CA ILE A 237 -5.43 -1.83 13.46
C ILE A 237 -3.96 -2.25 13.63
N GLY A 238 -3.22 -2.45 12.54
CA GLY A 238 -1.81 -2.82 12.58
C GLY A 238 -0.93 -1.82 13.35
N LEU A 239 -1.22 -0.51 13.20
CA LEU A 239 -0.55 0.55 13.93
C LEU A 239 -1.03 0.65 15.39
N LEU A 240 -2.33 0.46 15.67
CA LEU A 240 -2.87 0.41 17.03
C LEU A 240 -2.30 -0.74 17.85
N LEU A 241 -1.88 -1.83 17.22
CA LEU A 241 -1.20 -2.95 17.89
C LEU A 241 0.29 -2.67 18.18
N HIS A 242 0.89 -1.63 17.59
CA HIS A 242 2.30 -1.29 17.83
C HIS A 242 2.46 -0.50 19.15
N PRO A 243 3.32 -0.92 20.10
CA PRO A 243 3.40 -0.32 21.43
C PRO A 243 3.81 1.15 21.41
N SER A 244 4.76 1.53 20.55
CA SER A 244 5.27 2.91 20.45
C SER A 244 4.40 3.84 19.60
N PHE A 245 3.33 3.33 18.97
CA PHE A 245 2.49 4.14 18.09
C PHE A 245 1.43 4.91 18.90
N VAL A 246 1.26 6.20 18.62
CA VAL A 246 0.28 7.08 19.28
C VAL A 246 -1.13 6.65 18.88
N LYS A 247 -1.88 6.07 19.83
CA LYS A 247 -3.15 5.39 19.56
C LYS A 247 -4.24 6.30 18.96
N ILE A 248 -4.27 7.58 19.33
CA ILE A 248 -5.27 8.51 18.80
C ILE A 248 -5.20 8.65 17.28
N PHE A 249 -4.01 8.55 16.67
CA PHE A 249 -3.86 8.61 15.22
C PHE A 249 -4.42 7.37 14.52
N GLY A 250 -4.29 6.19 15.14
CA GLY A 250 -4.88 4.97 14.61
C GLY A 250 -6.40 4.95 14.76
N LEU A 251 -6.92 5.44 15.89
CA LEU A 251 -8.35 5.62 16.10
C LEU A 251 -8.96 6.65 15.14
N TYR A 252 -8.22 7.71 14.79
CA TYR A 252 -8.63 8.68 13.77
C TYR A 252 -8.82 8.01 12.40
N GLY A 253 -7.90 7.13 11.99
CA GLY A 253 -8.04 6.38 10.73
C GLY A 253 -9.32 5.54 10.68
N LEU A 254 -9.62 4.80 11.76
CA LEU A 254 -10.88 4.04 11.88
C LEU A 254 -12.10 4.96 11.88
N PHE A 255 -12.03 6.09 12.60
CA PHE A 255 -13.13 7.05 12.65
C PHE A 255 -13.46 7.60 11.26
N ILE A 256 -12.45 8.06 10.51
CA ILE A 256 -12.64 8.56 9.14
C ILE A 256 -13.26 7.48 8.26
N ASP A 257 -12.79 6.25 8.37
CA ASP A 257 -13.26 5.16 7.54
C ASP A 257 -14.74 4.80 7.80
N PHE A 258 -15.11 4.57 9.06
CA PHE A 258 -16.50 4.27 9.42
C PHE A 258 -17.45 5.44 9.22
N SER A 259 -17.00 6.68 9.47
CA SER A 259 -17.82 7.86 9.20
C SER A 259 -18.00 8.11 7.70
N SER A 260 -16.98 7.84 6.88
CA SER A 260 -17.09 7.89 5.41
C SER A 260 -18.11 6.89 4.90
N LEU A 261 -18.07 5.65 5.42
CA LEU A 261 -19.06 4.62 5.10
C LEU A 261 -20.48 5.06 5.51
N PHE A 262 -20.64 5.61 6.71
CA PHE A 262 -21.91 6.14 7.17
C PHE A 262 -22.44 7.28 6.27
N LEU A 263 -21.58 8.23 5.89
CA LEU A 263 -21.94 9.32 4.98
C LEU A 263 -22.31 8.79 3.58
N ALA A 264 -21.59 7.78 3.08
CA ALA A 264 -21.88 7.12 1.81
C ALA A 264 -23.29 6.51 1.78
N PHE A 265 -23.71 5.86 2.87
CA PHE A 265 -25.07 5.29 2.98
C PHE A 265 -26.16 6.33 3.27
N SER A 266 -25.85 7.35 4.05
CA SER A 266 -26.87 8.28 4.57
C SER A 266 -27.13 9.45 3.63
N LEU A 267 -26.06 10.02 3.06
CA LEU A 267 -26.13 11.22 2.22
C LEU A 267 -25.74 10.90 0.77
N GLY A 268 -24.73 10.06 0.58
CA GLY A 268 -24.12 9.83 -0.72
C GLY A 268 -23.58 11.13 -1.35
N GLY A 269 -23.41 11.09 -2.67
CA GLY A 269 -23.07 12.28 -3.44
C GLY A 269 -21.63 12.79 -3.26
N PRO A 270 -21.35 13.99 -3.77
CA PRO A 270 -20.01 14.57 -3.82
C PRO A 270 -19.27 14.66 -2.49
N ILE A 271 -19.97 15.09 -1.43
CA ILE A 271 -19.35 15.40 -0.13
C ILE A 271 -18.61 14.20 0.47
N VAL A 272 -19.05 12.98 0.15
CA VAL A 272 -18.44 11.74 0.61
C VAL A 272 -17.03 11.57 0.04
N GLU A 273 -16.81 11.86 -1.24
CA GLU A 273 -15.48 11.77 -1.86
C GLU A 273 -14.51 12.76 -1.22
N TRP A 274 -14.94 14.02 -1.09
CA TRP A 274 -14.14 15.07 -0.46
C TRP A 274 -13.75 14.69 0.97
N TYR A 275 -14.72 14.29 1.77
CA TYR A 275 -14.49 13.90 3.15
C TYR A 275 -13.53 12.72 3.26
N THR A 276 -13.75 11.66 2.47
CA THR A 276 -12.95 10.44 2.50
C THR A 276 -11.51 10.72 2.09
N VAL A 277 -11.29 11.44 1.00
CA VAL A 277 -9.95 11.68 0.46
C VAL A 277 -9.15 12.61 1.36
N PHE A 278 -9.70 13.77 1.75
CA PHE A 278 -8.98 14.69 2.62
C PHE A 278 -8.80 14.13 4.04
N GLY A 279 -9.77 13.36 4.56
CA GLY A 279 -9.62 12.63 5.82
C GLY A 279 -8.48 11.61 5.78
N ALA A 280 -8.36 10.85 4.68
CA ALA A 280 -7.25 9.92 4.48
C ALA A 280 -5.89 10.64 4.39
N LEU A 281 -5.81 11.81 3.76
CA LEU A 281 -4.58 12.61 3.73
C LEU A 281 -4.15 13.12 5.11
N VAL A 282 -5.10 13.52 5.95
CA VAL A 282 -4.81 13.88 7.34
C VAL A 282 -4.29 12.67 8.11
N PHE A 283 -4.85 11.47 7.88
CA PHE A 283 -4.32 10.24 8.47
C PHE A 283 -2.88 9.95 8.01
N VAL A 284 -2.56 10.10 6.71
CA VAL A 284 -1.19 10.02 6.18
C VAL A 284 -0.25 10.99 6.91
N ALA A 285 -0.68 12.23 7.12
CA ALA A 285 0.10 13.24 7.85
C ALA A 285 0.40 12.81 9.30
N MET A 286 -0.61 12.28 10.01
CA MET A 286 -0.45 11.78 11.38
C MET A 286 0.54 10.61 11.46
N VAL A 287 0.47 9.66 10.51
CA VAL A 287 1.42 8.55 10.42
C VAL A 287 2.85 9.06 10.17
N CYS A 288 3.02 10.05 9.30
CA CYS A 288 4.32 10.67 9.03
C CYS A 288 4.90 11.35 10.28
N LEU A 289 4.09 12.13 11.00
CA LEU A 289 4.51 12.82 12.23
C LEU A 289 4.97 11.82 13.30
N ASN A 290 4.22 10.75 13.50
CA ASN A 290 4.56 9.73 14.47
C ASN A 290 5.82 8.95 14.07
N THR A 291 5.95 8.63 12.78
CA THR A 291 7.15 7.99 12.24
C THR A 291 8.38 8.85 12.49
N ARG A 292 8.26 10.16 12.24
CA ARG A 292 9.37 11.09 12.45
C ARG A 292 9.76 11.20 13.93
N LYS A 293 8.78 11.21 14.83
CA LYS A 293 9.03 11.17 16.29
C LYS A 293 9.82 9.93 16.69
N MET A 294 9.42 8.76 16.19
CA MET A 294 10.11 7.49 16.47
C MET A 294 11.56 7.48 15.96
N ASP A 295 11.80 7.92 14.73
CA ASP A 295 13.15 8.00 14.13
C ASP A 295 14.08 8.92 14.94
N ILE A 296 13.57 10.06 15.44
CA ILE A 296 14.35 10.97 16.29
C ILE A 296 14.69 10.30 17.64
N THR A 297 13.70 9.69 18.29
CA THR A 297 13.91 8.99 19.58
C THR A 297 14.91 7.84 19.45
N LEU A 298 14.87 7.07 18.36
CA LEU A 298 15.83 6.00 18.14
C LEU A 298 17.26 6.53 17.98
N ARG A 299 17.45 7.63 17.25
CA ARG A 299 18.78 8.24 17.08
C ARG A 299 19.38 8.73 18.39
N SER A 300 18.56 9.32 19.28
CA SER A 300 19.05 9.81 20.58
C SER A 300 19.52 8.71 21.54
N TYR A 301 19.24 7.43 21.28
CA TYR A 301 19.80 6.32 22.07
C TYR A 301 21.19 5.85 21.59
N PHE A 302 21.63 6.30 20.41
CA PHE A 302 22.91 5.91 19.81
C PHE A 302 23.96 7.03 19.82
N GLU A 303 23.56 8.26 20.15
CA GLU A 303 24.44 9.41 20.41
C GLU A 303 24.83 9.48 21.89
#